data_AF-A0A934NCF5-F1
#
_entry.id   AF-A0A934NCF5-F1
#
_cell.length_a   1.000
_cell.length_b   1.000
_cell.length_c   1.000
_cell.angle_alpha   90.00
_cell.angle_beta   90.00
_cell.angle_gamma   90.00
#
_symmetry.space_group_name_H-M   'P 1'
#
loop_
_entity.id
_entity.type
_entity.pdbx_description
1 polymer ?
#
loop_
_entity_poly.entity_id
_entity_poly.type
_entity_poly.pdbx_seq_one_letter_code
_entity_poly.pdbx_strand_id
1 'polypeptide(L)'
;MGSKAEFPPHYWRLTLLDQRPQGEPRGEFGHHTLQKIDGQWLPVGYIYTAPAAAAWTRTASHELVEMLCNPYLCAASYQHKRHEALQLYSLEACDPCQTGAYTIDGVEVSNFVYPAFYSEHRPKPLDHMGHLEKPYFPQLGGIVSVYDSAQSAWVGRTPDPADPGRLMSLPGPEGDPFQNNGLTMFRTVGSEILPGPPQSSP
;
A
#
# COMPACT_ATOMS: atom_id res chain seq x y z
N MET A 1 -28.74 -21.41 -0.21
CA MET A 1 -28.28 -20.10 0.31
C MET A 1 -27.49 -20.37 1.58
N GLY A 2 -26.16 -20.32 1.51
CA GLY A 2 -25.33 -20.45 2.72
C GLY A 2 -25.58 -19.25 3.62
N SER A 3 -25.69 -19.45 4.92
CA SER A 3 -25.79 -18.35 5.89
C SER A 3 -24.65 -17.38 5.63
N LYS A 4 -24.99 -16.10 5.39
CA LYS A 4 -23.99 -15.02 5.38
C LYS A 4 -23.28 -15.12 6.72
N ALA A 5 -21.99 -15.47 6.72
CA ALA A 5 -21.24 -15.57 7.96
C ALA A 5 -21.39 -14.23 8.69
N GLU A 6 -22.03 -14.25 9.86
CA GLU A 6 -22.05 -13.10 10.75
C GLU A 6 -20.68 -13.03 11.38
N PHE A 7 -19.85 -12.16 10.83
CA PHE A 7 -18.61 -11.83 11.46
C PHE A 7 -18.88 -10.93 12.69
N PRO A 8 -18.02 -10.95 13.71
CA PRO A 8 -18.17 -10.08 14.88
C PRO A 8 -18.28 -8.59 14.51
N PRO A 9 -18.72 -7.70 15.40
CA PRO A 9 -18.52 -6.27 15.17
C PRO A 9 -17.00 -5.93 15.12
N HIS A 10 -16.60 -4.97 14.28
CA HIS A 10 -15.27 -4.32 14.28
C HIS A 10 -14.03 -5.10 13.84
N TYR A 11 -14.16 -6.36 13.40
CA TYR A 11 -13.04 -7.09 12.79
C TYR A 11 -12.57 -6.43 11.50
N TRP A 12 -11.25 -6.42 11.31
CA TRP A 12 -10.63 -6.05 10.06
C TRP A 12 -10.75 -7.20 9.06
N ARG A 13 -10.77 -6.87 7.77
CA ARG A 13 -11.08 -7.84 6.72
C ARG A 13 -9.92 -8.00 5.76
N LEU A 14 -9.63 -9.23 5.38
CA LEU A 14 -8.81 -9.54 4.21
C LEU A 14 -9.71 -10.33 3.25
N THR A 15 -10.08 -9.73 2.13
CA THR A 15 -11.08 -10.25 1.20
C THR A 15 -10.42 -10.72 -0.07
N LEU A 16 -10.52 -12.03 -0.35
CA LEU A 16 -10.05 -12.60 -1.60
C LEU A 16 -11.18 -12.55 -2.63
N LEU A 17 -10.88 -12.00 -3.80
CA LEU A 17 -11.78 -11.83 -4.93
C LEU A 17 -11.13 -12.46 -6.16
N ASP A 18 -11.92 -13.11 -7.00
CA ASP A 18 -11.38 -13.73 -8.21
C ASP A 18 -10.85 -12.66 -9.18
N GLN A 19 -11.68 -11.69 -9.54
CA GLN A 19 -11.38 -10.74 -10.60
C GLN A 19 -11.11 -9.33 -10.06
N ARG A 20 -10.18 -8.65 -10.71
CA ARG A 20 -9.95 -7.22 -10.53
C ARG A 20 -11.11 -6.40 -11.10
N PRO A 21 -11.45 -5.25 -10.50
CA PRO A 21 -12.36 -4.28 -11.10
C PRO A 21 -11.85 -3.85 -12.48
N GLN A 22 -12.75 -3.73 -13.45
CA GLN A 22 -12.41 -3.17 -14.77
C GLN A 22 -12.19 -1.66 -14.64
N GLY A 23 -11.13 -1.14 -15.28
CA GLY A 23 -10.85 0.29 -15.33
C GLY A 23 -9.88 0.82 -14.26
N GLU A 24 -9.37 -0.04 -13.36
CA GLU A 24 -8.29 0.36 -12.45
C GLU A 24 -6.95 0.42 -13.21
N PRO A 25 -6.33 1.61 -13.36
CA PRO A 25 -5.26 1.82 -14.32
C PRO A 25 -3.91 1.18 -13.94
N ARG A 26 -3.74 0.71 -12.69
CA ARG A 26 -2.42 0.24 -12.18
C ARG A 26 -2.25 -1.26 -12.07
N GLY A 27 -3.27 -2.06 -12.34
CA GLY A 27 -3.11 -3.52 -12.34
C GLY A 27 -2.64 -4.09 -10.99
N GLU A 28 -2.89 -3.38 -9.89
CA GLU A 28 -2.56 -3.84 -8.55
C GLU A 28 -3.30 -5.17 -8.27
N PHE A 29 -2.57 -6.16 -7.77
CA PHE A 29 -3.16 -7.45 -7.40
C PHE A 29 -3.84 -7.40 -6.03
N GLY A 30 -3.71 -6.30 -5.30
CA GLY A 30 -4.44 -6.02 -4.07
C GLY A 30 -4.28 -4.57 -3.63
N HIS A 31 -5.06 -4.17 -2.64
CA HIS A 31 -4.92 -2.90 -1.93
C HIS A 31 -5.63 -3.00 -0.58
N HIS A 32 -5.16 -2.28 0.43
CA HIS A 32 -5.89 -2.03 1.66
C HIS A 32 -6.58 -0.67 1.64
N THR A 33 -7.64 -0.50 2.42
CA THR A 33 -8.44 0.74 2.46
C THR A 33 -9.32 0.78 3.70
N LEU A 34 -10.06 1.89 3.87
CA LEU A 34 -11.13 2.01 4.86
C LEU A 34 -12.48 1.85 4.17
N GLN A 35 -13.33 0.99 4.72
CA GLN A 35 -14.71 0.83 4.28
C GLN A 35 -15.68 1.17 5.42
N LYS A 36 -16.74 1.90 5.09
CA LYS A 36 -17.83 2.16 6.03
C LYS A 36 -18.76 0.95 6.09
N ILE A 37 -18.81 0.28 7.24
CA ILE A 37 -19.62 -0.90 7.52
C ILE A 37 -20.42 -0.61 8.78
N ASP A 38 -21.75 -0.73 8.72
CA ASP A 38 -22.66 -0.50 9.85
C ASP A 38 -22.40 0.83 10.58
N GLY A 39 -22.08 1.88 9.81
CA GLY A 39 -21.84 3.22 10.33
C GLY A 39 -20.39 3.51 10.74
N GLN A 40 -19.48 2.54 10.71
CA GLN A 40 -18.10 2.69 11.17
C GLN A 40 -17.06 2.44 10.07
N TRP A 41 -15.93 3.14 10.13
CA TRP A 41 -14.80 2.93 9.23
C TRP A 41 -13.92 1.79 9.76
N LEU A 42 -13.80 0.72 8.97
CA LEU A 42 -12.98 -0.43 9.29
C LEU A 42 -11.89 -0.64 8.22
N PRO A 43 -10.68 -1.05 8.62
CA PRO A 43 -9.65 -1.52 7.71
C PRO A 43 -10.07 -2.77 6.94
N VAL A 44 -9.88 -2.74 5.63
CA VAL A 44 -10.19 -3.83 4.69
C VAL A 44 -9.09 -3.93 3.65
N GLY A 45 -8.51 -5.12 3.47
CA GLY A 45 -7.69 -5.48 2.33
C GLY A 45 -8.49 -6.25 1.27
N TYR A 46 -8.28 -5.91 0.00
CA TYR A 46 -8.80 -6.63 -1.16
C TYR A 46 -7.65 -7.28 -1.91
N ILE A 47 -7.76 -8.59 -2.17
CA ILE A 47 -6.76 -9.39 -2.86
C ILE A 47 -7.43 -10.01 -4.08
N TYR A 48 -6.82 -9.82 -5.25
CA TYR A 48 -7.30 -10.35 -6.51
C TYR A 48 -6.48 -11.58 -6.93
N THR A 49 -7.14 -12.71 -7.07
CA THR A 49 -6.47 -14.01 -7.28
C THR A 49 -6.32 -14.39 -8.76
N ALA A 50 -7.01 -13.70 -9.68
CA ALA A 50 -6.88 -13.92 -11.12
C ALA A 50 -5.81 -13.03 -11.79
N PRO A 51 -5.10 -13.56 -12.81
CA PRO A 51 -5.16 -14.94 -13.28
C PRO A 51 -4.56 -15.91 -12.25
N ALA A 52 -4.97 -17.18 -12.25
CA ALA A 52 -4.58 -18.17 -11.21
C ALA A 52 -3.05 -18.38 -11.04
N ALA A 53 -2.24 -17.93 -12.00
CA ALA A 53 -0.78 -17.93 -11.91
C ALA A 53 -0.21 -16.71 -11.14
N ALA A 54 -1.04 -15.73 -10.77
CA ALA A 54 -0.62 -14.59 -9.97
C ALA A 54 -0.26 -15.05 -8.55
N ALA A 55 0.82 -14.49 -8.01
CA ALA A 55 1.31 -14.78 -6.66
C ALA A 55 0.41 -14.12 -5.59
N TRP A 56 -0.86 -14.53 -5.53
CA TRP A 56 -1.87 -13.91 -4.66
C TRP A 56 -1.51 -14.01 -3.17
N THR A 57 -0.73 -15.01 -2.75
CA THR A 57 -0.24 -15.14 -1.38
C THR A 57 0.74 -14.03 -1.02
N ARG A 58 1.62 -13.65 -1.97
CA ARG A 58 2.53 -12.51 -1.81
C ARG A 58 1.71 -11.24 -1.60
N THR A 59 0.74 -10.98 -2.48
CA THR A 59 -0.16 -9.83 -2.34
C THR A 59 -0.96 -9.87 -1.03
N ALA A 60 -1.52 -11.02 -0.65
CA ALA A 60 -2.27 -11.14 0.59
C ALA A 60 -1.43 -10.81 1.82
N SER A 61 -0.18 -11.28 1.85
CA SER A 61 0.76 -10.93 2.92
C SER A 61 1.19 -9.45 2.87
N HIS A 62 1.35 -8.86 1.68
CA HIS A 62 1.65 -7.44 1.48
C HIS A 62 0.56 -6.58 2.14
N GLU A 63 -0.68 -6.73 1.68
CA GLU A 63 -1.81 -5.92 2.17
C GLU A 63 -2.09 -6.16 3.66
N LEU A 64 -1.90 -7.40 4.14
CA LEU A 64 -2.08 -7.70 5.54
C LEU A 64 -1.04 -6.97 6.41
N VAL A 65 0.24 -7.00 6.03
CA VAL A 65 1.31 -6.36 6.79
C VAL A 65 1.15 -4.84 6.77
N GLU A 66 0.81 -4.23 5.64
CA GLU A 66 0.55 -2.79 5.56
C GLU A 66 -0.66 -2.38 6.39
N MET A 67 -1.76 -3.14 6.32
CA MET A 67 -2.93 -2.92 7.16
C MET A 67 -2.62 -3.07 8.66
N LEU A 68 -1.71 -3.97 9.06
CA LEU A 68 -1.28 -4.09 10.46
C LEU A 68 -0.42 -2.90 10.92
N CYS A 69 0.36 -2.32 10.02
CA CYS A 69 1.27 -1.21 10.33
C CYS A 69 0.59 0.18 10.26
N ASN A 70 -0.33 0.39 9.32
CA ASN A 70 -1.03 1.66 9.11
C ASN A 70 -2.54 1.44 8.82
N PRO A 71 -3.31 0.85 9.75
CA PRO A 71 -4.68 0.41 9.50
C PRO A 71 -5.65 1.51 9.07
N TYR A 72 -5.43 2.73 9.56
CA TYR A 72 -6.31 3.87 9.33
C TYR A 72 -5.75 4.87 8.33
N LEU A 73 -4.68 4.52 7.61
CA LEU A 73 -4.12 5.34 6.55
C LEU A 73 -3.78 6.75 7.04
N CYS A 74 -3.25 6.86 8.26
CA CYS A 74 -3.04 8.16 8.91
C CYS A 74 -1.68 8.27 9.60
N ALA A 75 -0.84 7.24 9.48
CA ALA A 75 0.50 7.24 10.04
C ALA A 75 1.53 7.69 9.00
N ALA A 76 2.35 8.68 9.37
CA ALA A 76 3.44 9.16 8.53
C ALA A 76 4.73 9.31 9.35
N SER A 77 5.87 9.08 8.70
CA SER A 77 7.18 9.53 9.18
C SER A 77 7.51 10.89 8.57
N TYR A 78 8.18 11.74 9.33
CA TYR A 78 8.73 12.98 8.80
C TYR A 78 10.24 12.88 8.64
N GLN A 79 10.77 13.47 7.58
CA GLN A 79 12.19 13.69 7.38
C GLN A 79 12.42 15.18 7.15
N HIS A 80 13.32 15.76 7.93
CA HIS A 80 13.72 17.15 7.79
C HIS A 80 15.23 17.21 7.72
N LYS A 81 15.76 17.27 6.49
CA LYS A 81 17.19 17.51 6.26
C LYS A 81 17.47 19.00 6.31
N ARG A 82 18.63 19.36 6.85
CA ARG A 82 19.05 20.75 6.99
C ARG A 82 19.08 21.41 5.60
N HIS A 83 18.40 22.55 5.46
CA HIS A 83 18.25 23.30 4.19
C HIS A 83 17.37 22.64 3.12
N GLU A 84 16.61 21.60 3.46
CA GLU A 84 15.61 20.99 2.60
C GLU A 84 14.20 21.21 3.16
N ALA A 85 13.18 21.11 2.30
CA ALA A 85 11.80 21.14 2.76
C ALA A 85 11.48 19.92 3.62
N LEU A 86 10.59 20.08 4.60
CA LEU A 86 10.01 18.97 5.35
C LEU A 86 9.35 17.99 4.37
N GLN A 87 9.70 16.71 4.48
CA GLN A 87 9.06 15.63 3.74
C GLN A 87 8.27 14.76 4.71
N LEU A 88 7.04 14.42 4.31
CA LEU A 88 6.21 13.43 5.01
C LEU A 88 6.11 12.19 4.14
N TYR A 89 6.29 11.04 4.76
CA TYR A 89 6.26 9.73 4.12
C TYR A 89 5.15 8.89 4.75
N SER A 90 4.25 8.32 3.94
CA SER A 90 3.30 7.31 4.43
C SER A 90 4.08 6.12 4.99
N LEU A 91 3.58 5.56 6.09
CA LEU A 91 4.11 4.31 6.62
C LEU A 91 3.50 3.12 5.86
N GLU A 92 4.12 2.75 4.75
CA GLU A 92 3.79 1.55 3.98
C GLU A 92 4.89 0.52 4.20
N ALA A 93 4.54 -0.58 4.86
CA ALA A 93 5.52 -1.55 5.30
C ALA A 93 6.08 -2.40 4.15
N CYS A 94 5.34 -2.62 3.06
CA CYS A 94 5.77 -3.53 2.01
C CYS A 94 6.18 -2.79 0.73
N ASP A 95 5.49 -1.70 0.37
CA ASP A 95 5.76 -0.90 -0.83
C ASP A 95 7.24 -0.58 -1.10
N PRO A 96 8.06 -0.17 -0.12
CA PRO A 96 9.44 0.20 -0.42
C PRO A 96 10.29 -0.97 -0.90
N CYS A 97 9.86 -2.19 -0.60
CA CYS A 97 10.55 -3.43 -0.92
C CYS A 97 9.66 -4.48 -1.62
N GLN A 98 8.56 -4.05 -2.26
CA GLN A 98 7.50 -4.92 -2.79
C GLN A 98 7.96 -5.91 -3.87
N THR A 99 9.08 -5.64 -4.55
CA THR A 99 9.63 -6.59 -5.54
C THR A 99 10.32 -7.79 -4.89
N GLY A 100 10.64 -7.71 -3.58
CA GLY A 100 11.24 -8.77 -2.78
C GLY A 100 10.18 -9.69 -2.16
N ALA A 101 10.48 -10.97 -2.10
CA ALA A 101 9.67 -11.96 -1.41
C ALA A 101 10.53 -13.11 -0.89
N TYR A 102 10.00 -13.79 0.12
CA TYR A 102 10.59 -14.98 0.70
C TYR A 102 9.50 -16.05 0.88
N THR A 103 9.87 -17.24 1.35
CA THR A 103 8.92 -18.34 1.55
C THR A 103 8.81 -18.73 3.02
N ILE A 104 7.58 -19.04 3.45
CA ILE A 104 7.27 -19.69 4.72
C ILE A 104 6.57 -20.98 4.36
N ASP A 105 7.15 -22.14 4.73
CA ASP A 105 6.60 -23.46 4.42
C ASP A 105 6.22 -23.66 2.94
N GLY A 106 7.01 -23.09 2.03
CA GLY A 106 6.79 -23.16 0.58
C GLY A 106 5.76 -22.16 0.04
N VAL A 107 5.14 -21.33 0.88
CA VAL A 107 4.25 -20.24 0.48
C VAL A 107 5.03 -18.95 0.30
N GLU A 108 4.95 -18.33 -0.87
CA GLU A 108 5.60 -17.04 -1.13
C GLU A 108 4.85 -15.90 -0.42
N VAL A 109 5.60 -15.06 0.30
CA VAL A 109 5.12 -13.89 1.06
C VAL A 109 5.98 -12.66 0.77
N SER A 110 5.39 -11.48 0.90
CA SER A 110 6.04 -10.19 0.62
C SER A 110 7.17 -9.87 1.61
N ASN A 111 8.22 -9.22 1.13
CA ASN A 111 9.18 -8.54 2.00
C ASN A 111 8.51 -7.35 2.69
N PHE A 112 9.12 -6.87 3.78
CA PHE A 112 8.64 -5.69 4.49
C PHE A 112 9.79 -4.92 5.14
N VAL A 113 9.58 -3.63 5.36
CA VAL A 113 10.52 -2.74 6.02
C VAL A 113 10.31 -2.73 7.54
N TYR A 114 11.41 -2.54 8.26
CA TYR A 114 11.40 -2.24 9.69
C TYR A 114 11.24 -0.74 9.93
N PRO A 115 10.92 -0.30 11.17
CA PRO A 115 10.89 1.12 11.52
C PRO A 115 12.19 1.88 11.20
N ALA A 116 13.31 1.16 11.03
CA ALA A 116 14.59 1.75 10.62
C ALA A 116 14.59 2.30 9.19
N PHE A 117 13.75 1.79 8.28
CA PHE A 117 13.61 2.38 6.95
C PHE A 117 13.08 3.82 7.01
N TYR A 118 12.17 4.09 7.95
CA TYR A 118 11.55 5.40 8.15
C TYR A 118 12.24 6.23 9.25
N SER A 119 13.54 6.01 9.49
CA SER A 119 14.32 6.78 10.45
C SER A 119 15.83 6.69 10.19
N GLU A 120 16.50 7.83 10.06
CA GLU A 120 17.97 7.88 9.95
C GLU A 120 18.71 7.54 11.25
N HIS A 121 17.99 7.48 12.38
CA HIS A 121 18.57 7.30 13.71
C HIS A 121 18.52 5.86 14.22
N ARG A 122 17.83 4.96 13.49
CA ARG A 122 17.68 3.56 13.89
C ARG A 122 18.71 2.70 13.16
N PRO A 123 19.28 1.68 13.83
CA PRO A 123 20.23 0.79 13.19
C PRO A 123 19.53 -0.14 12.18
N LYS A 124 20.31 -0.64 11.22
CA LYS A 124 19.94 -1.72 10.30
C LYS A 124 19.54 -3.00 11.08
N PRO A 125 18.79 -3.94 10.45
CA PRO A 125 18.36 -3.95 9.04
C PRO A 125 17.21 -2.98 8.74
N LEU A 126 17.10 -2.56 7.48
CA LEU A 126 16.02 -1.68 7.01
C LEU A 126 14.80 -2.47 6.56
N ASP A 127 15.00 -3.69 6.05
CA ASP A 127 13.98 -4.62 5.60
C ASP A 127 14.28 -6.04 6.07
N HIS A 128 13.27 -6.91 6.02
CA HIS A 128 13.38 -8.28 6.51
C HIS A 128 14.42 -9.10 5.74
N MET A 129 14.49 -8.95 4.42
CA MET A 129 15.45 -9.67 3.57
C MET A 129 16.85 -9.03 3.53
N GLY A 130 17.02 -7.82 4.09
CA GLY A 130 18.30 -7.11 4.12
C GLY A 130 18.75 -6.55 2.77
N HIS A 131 17.81 -6.27 1.86
CA HIS A 131 18.09 -5.72 0.53
C HIS A 131 18.24 -4.19 0.53
N LEU A 132 17.64 -3.49 1.49
CA LEU A 132 17.62 -2.03 1.52
C LEU A 132 18.85 -1.46 2.25
N GLU A 133 19.49 -0.48 1.62
CA GLU A 133 20.72 0.12 2.15
C GLU A 133 20.54 1.50 2.76
N LYS A 134 19.51 2.25 2.33
CA LYS A 134 19.31 3.66 2.67
C LYS A 134 17.89 3.91 3.20
N PRO A 135 17.72 4.57 4.36
CA PRO A 135 16.40 5.01 4.84
C PRO A 135 15.68 5.87 3.81
N TYR A 136 14.35 5.75 3.74
CA TYR A 136 13.46 6.47 2.82
C TYR A 136 13.74 6.27 1.31
N PHE A 137 14.61 5.33 0.95
CA PHE A 137 14.97 5.04 -0.43
C PHE A 137 14.56 3.60 -0.79
N PRO A 138 13.45 3.40 -1.53
CA PRO A 138 12.97 2.07 -1.88
C PRO A 138 13.93 1.36 -2.85
N GLN A 139 13.79 0.03 -2.96
CA GLN A 139 14.49 -0.72 -4.01
C GLN A 139 13.91 -0.42 -5.40
N LEU A 140 14.59 -0.83 -6.47
CA LEU A 140 14.05 -0.66 -7.83
C LEU A 140 12.70 -1.39 -7.97
N GLY A 141 11.69 -0.66 -8.45
CA GLY A 141 10.30 -1.12 -8.51
C GLY A 141 9.54 -1.02 -7.19
N GLY A 142 10.19 -0.67 -6.08
CA GLY A 142 9.56 -0.26 -4.83
C GLY A 142 9.09 1.20 -4.89
N ILE A 143 8.17 1.55 -3.99
CA ILE A 143 7.53 2.86 -3.95
C ILE A 143 7.59 3.43 -2.53
N VAL A 144 7.74 4.74 -2.43
CA VAL A 144 7.47 5.50 -1.20
C VAL A 144 6.44 6.59 -1.49
N SER A 145 5.38 6.68 -0.69
CA SER A 145 4.39 7.74 -0.80
C SER A 145 4.85 8.98 -0.03
N VAL A 146 5.05 10.10 -0.74
CA VAL A 146 5.56 11.36 -0.18
C VAL A 146 4.54 12.47 -0.34
N TYR A 147 4.27 13.24 0.71
CA TYR A 147 3.40 14.40 0.60
C TYR A 147 4.11 15.54 -0.15
N ASP A 148 3.54 15.94 -1.28
CA ASP A 148 3.96 17.08 -2.07
C ASP A 148 3.11 18.30 -1.68
N SER A 149 3.74 19.26 -1.00
CA SER A 149 3.07 20.48 -0.55
C SER A 149 2.70 21.43 -1.68
N ALA A 150 3.42 21.40 -2.81
CA ALA A 150 3.10 22.25 -3.97
C ALA A 150 1.82 21.75 -4.66
N GLN A 151 1.61 20.43 -4.66
CA GLN A 151 0.42 19.79 -5.23
C GLN A 151 -0.68 19.57 -4.20
N SER A 152 -0.38 19.75 -2.90
CA SER A 152 -1.25 19.40 -1.77
C SER A 152 -1.76 17.96 -1.85
N ALA A 153 -0.89 17.04 -2.28
CA ALA A 153 -1.24 15.68 -2.65
C ALA A 153 -0.16 14.67 -2.22
N TRP A 154 -0.54 13.41 -2.08
CA TRP A 154 0.41 12.32 -1.88
C TRP A 154 0.88 11.80 -3.24
N VAL A 155 2.19 11.76 -3.43
CA VAL A 155 2.82 11.34 -4.68
C VAL A 155 3.75 10.17 -4.38
N GLY A 156 3.49 9.02 -4.99
CA GLY A 156 4.42 7.91 -4.93
C GLY A 156 5.67 8.18 -5.76
N ARG A 157 6.82 7.85 -5.19
CA ARG A 157 8.14 7.99 -5.81
C ARG A 157 8.85 6.65 -5.85
N THR A 158 9.58 6.41 -6.92
CA THR A 158 10.34 5.17 -7.15
C THR A 158 11.74 5.52 -7.66
N PRO A 159 12.76 4.64 -7.54
CA PRO A 159 14.07 4.92 -8.11
C PRO A 159 13.98 5.06 -9.63
N ASP A 160 14.64 6.07 -10.18
CA ASP A 160 14.74 6.27 -11.62
C ASP A 160 15.59 5.14 -12.24
N PRO A 161 15.07 4.35 -13.19
CA PRO A 161 15.85 3.30 -13.83
C PRO A 161 17.10 3.83 -14.58
N ALA A 162 17.09 5.08 -15.02
CA ALA A 162 18.22 5.73 -15.69
C ALA A 162 19.23 6.34 -14.71
N ASP A 163 18.81 6.66 -13.48
CA ASP A 163 19.66 7.12 -12.38
C ASP A 163 19.17 6.56 -11.04
N PRO A 164 19.56 5.32 -10.67
CA PRO A 164 19.04 4.65 -9.49
C PRO A 164 19.40 5.33 -8.16
N GLY A 165 20.22 6.39 -8.17
CA GLY A 165 20.49 7.23 -7.01
C GLY A 165 19.42 8.31 -6.77
N ARG A 166 18.50 8.49 -7.72
CA ARG A 166 17.47 9.52 -7.72
C ARG A 166 16.08 8.90 -7.68
N LEU A 167 15.18 9.54 -6.92
CA LEU A 167 13.75 9.22 -6.98
C LEU A 167 13.06 10.06 -8.05
N MET A 168 12.24 9.40 -8.87
CA MET A 168 11.30 10.04 -9.77
C MET A 168 9.87 9.93 -9.22
N SER A 169 9.05 10.95 -9.45
CA SER A 169 7.62 10.87 -9.17
C SER A 169 6.96 9.94 -10.19
N LEU A 170 6.16 9.01 -9.71
CA LEU A 170 5.26 8.26 -10.58
C LEU A 170 4.17 9.22 -11.08
N PRO A 171 3.73 9.09 -12.35
CA PRO A 171 2.58 9.85 -12.83
C PRO A 171 1.37 9.54 -11.94
N GLY A 172 0.55 10.52 -11.62
CA GLY A 172 -0.75 10.28 -10.98
C GLY A 172 -1.67 9.46 -11.91
N PRO A 173 -2.67 8.71 -11.38
CA PRO A 173 -3.67 8.09 -12.26
C PRO A 173 -4.40 9.16 -13.07
N GLU A 174 -4.64 8.94 -14.37
CA GLU A 174 -5.52 9.81 -15.15
C GLU A 174 -6.92 9.84 -14.50
N GLY A 175 -7.44 11.05 -14.26
CA GLY A 175 -8.76 11.24 -13.66
C GLY A 175 -8.83 11.16 -12.14
N ASP A 176 -7.71 10.88 -11.44
CA ASP A 176 -7.64 11.04 -9.98
C ASP A 176 -7.25 12.48 -9.62
N PRO A 177 -8.17 13.29 -9.06
CA PRO A 177 -7.89 14.67 -8.69
C PRO A 177 -6.83 14.82 -7.58
N PHE A 178 -6.45 13.73 -6.92
CA PHE A 178 -5.44 13.70 -5.87
C PHE A 178 -4.13 13.06 -6.29
N GLN A 179 -4.02 12.60 -7.55
CA GLN A 179 -2.85 11.86 -8.07
C GLN A 179 -2.37 10.74 -7.13
N ASN A 180 -3.30 10.11 -6.43
CA ASN A 180 -3.02 9.15 -5.39
C ASN A 180 -2.71 7.81 -6.07
N ASN A 181 -1.52 7.28 -5.83
CA ASN A 181 -1.00 6.12 -6.57
C ASN A 181 -1.60 4.78 -6.14
N GLY A 182 -2.84 4.74 -5.67
CA GLY A 182 -3.37 3.61 -4.89
C GLY A 182 -2.89 3.59 -3.43
N LEU A 183 -1.89 4.42 -3.10
CA LEU A 183 -1.20 4.48 -1.80
C LEU A 183 -1.91 5.44 -0.83
N THR A 184 -3.13 5.04 -0.48
CA THR A 184 -3.67 5.05 0.89
C THR A 184 -3.04 5.93 1.96
N MET A 185 -3.09 7.26 1.80
CA MET A 185 -3.13 8.13 2.99
C MET A 185 -4.37 9.02 3.03
N PHE A 186 -4.87 9.52 1.91
CA PHE A 186 -6.11 10.31 1.93
C PHE A 186 -6.88 10.15 0.63
N ARG A 187 -7.83 9.20 0.59
CA ARG A 187 -9.07 9.47 -0.14
C ARG A 187 -9.88 10.39 0.76
N THR A 188 -10.13 11.62 0.32
CA THR A 188 -10.87 12.63 1.09
C THR A 188 -12.14 12.03 1.67
N VAL A 189 -12.32 12.12 3.00
CA VAL A 189 -13.54 11.66 3.67
C VAL A 189 -14.74 12.36 2.99
N GLY A 190 -15.53 11.60 2.22
CA GLY A 190 -16.65 12.13 1.45
C GLY A 190 -16.64 11.82 -0.06
N SER A 191 -15.57 11.24 -0.63
CA SER A 191 -15.67 10.64 -1.97
C SER A 191 -16.44 9.32 -1.87
N GLU A 192 -17.72 9.35 -2.21
CA GLU A 192 -18.56 8.15 -2.29
C GLU A 192 -17.92 7.12 -3.22
N ILE A 193 -17.52 6.00 -2.62
CA ILE A 193 -17.66 4.63 -3.12
C ILE A 193 -17.30 4.46 -4.61
N LEU A 194 -16.06 4.01 -4.88
CA LEU A 194 -15.92 3.00 -5.94
C LEU A 194 -16.89 1.88 -5.57
N PRO A 195 -17.76 1.42 -6.48
CA PRO A 195 -18.69 0.35 -6.17
C PRO A 195 -17.89 -0.78 -5.55
N GLY A 196 -18.28 -1.19 -4.34
CA GLY A 196 -17.84 -2.47 -3.82
C GLY A 196 -18.11 -3.56 -4.87
N PRO A 197 -17.51 -4.76 -4.73
CA PRO A 197 -17.72 -5.84 -5.68
C PRO A 197 -19.21 -5.93 -6.04
N PRO A 198 -19.56 -6.08 -7.34
CA PRO A 198 -20.94 -6.03 -7.78
C PRO A 198 -21.76 -6.94 -6.88
N GLN A 199 -22.81 -6.37 -6.26
CA GLN A 199 -23.73 -7.19 -5.49
C GLN A 199 -24.24 -8.26 -6.43
N SER A 200 -23.97 -9.53 -6.13
CA SER A 200 -24.56 -10.64 -6.86
C SER A 200 -26.07 -10.52 -6.69
N SER A 201 -26.77 -10.11 -7.75
CA SER A 201 -28.23 -10.11 -7.81
C SER A 201 -28.75 -11.53 -7.55
N PRO A 202 -29.93 -11.67 -6.90
CA PRO A 202 -30.53 -12.97 -6.59
C PRO A 202 -30.90 -13.79 -7.82
#